data_AF-A0A9E2KU48-F1
#
_entry.id   AF-A0A9E2KU48-F1
#
_cell.length_a   1.000
_cell.length_b   1.000
_cell.length_c   1.000
_cell.angle_alpha   90.00
_cell.angle_beta   90.00
_cell.angle_gamma   90.00
#
_symmetry.space_group_name_H-M   'P 1'
#
loop_
_entity.id
_entity.type
_entity.pdbx_description
1 polymer ?
#
loop_
_entity_poly.entity_id
_entity_poly.type
_entity_poly.pdbx_seq_one_letter_code
_entity_poly.pdbx_strand_id
1 'polypeptide(L)'
;MKILAFAGTDADFSYNRLLLRFMKKHFKQMADIEIYEVGKLPPFSVDTPLSEQTEVWKLKQKVKEADGLVFSTPEYDHGIPAVLKSAIEWLSYHTNVMSKKPAMIVGVAYGRQASARSQVQMRQILISPDCNTNLLPGNEVLIGNVRNTFAKDGRLIDQAAINDLEQSFEHFIEYIQIFQDVDKEGLQMAVKQPTISDAYINFPTGRLTLKEVQQIFSTIPFEIDLIDNTDHFAWYSDKPNREHVRNTASLGETVQECHPPMAVPAVMSIINSFREGKKDVVTRPLWMNGHRSLIQYYALRDINGHYLGTIEFTGSVEYILNLFENGAWGKDATTGASKNTNNAPATETEEDTAVDASTGASESTSEEETTTNNTAAVDTDNVSEDTDATTGASETGSVDAEDDTADASTGASENEN
;
A
#
# COMPACT_ATOMS: atom_id res chain seq x y z
N MET A 1 -20.44 -6.88 -7.79
CA MET A 1 -19.77 -5.96 -8.72
C MET A 1 -20.83 -5.33 -9.63
N LYS A 2 -20.76 -4.02 -9.86
CA LYS A 2 -21.67 -3.23 -10.72
C LYS A 2 -20.90 -2.73 -11.93
N ILE A 3 -21.36 -3.07 -13.12
CA ILE A 3 -20.68 -2.73 -14.38
C ILE A 3 -21.61 -1.85 -15.22
N LEU A 4 -21.06 -0.80 -15.84
CA LEU A 4 -21.80 0.03 -16.80
C LEU A 4 -21.33 -0.29 -18.22
N ALA A 5 -22.23 -0.78 -19.05
CA ALA A 5 -21.96 -1.23 -20.40
C ALA A 5 -22.58 -0.32 -21.46
N PHE A 6 -21.75 0.30 -22.30
CA PHE A 6 -22.16 1.24 -23.34
C PHE A 6 -22.46 0.50 -24.64
N ALA A 7 -23.71 0.56 -25.09
CA ALA A 7 -24.07 0.20 -26.45
C ALA A 7 -23.62 1.33 -27.39
N GLY A 8 -22.50 1.13 -28.10
CA GLY A 8 -21.81 2.18 -28.88
C GLY A 8 -22.49 2.68 -30.15
N THR A 9 -23.80 2.46 -30.32
CA THR A 9 -24.57 3.01 -31.44
C THR A 9 -26.02 3.27 -31.02
N ASP A 10 -26.55 4.35 -31.55
CA ASP A 10 -27.92 4.87 -31.48
C ASP A 10 -28.92 4.13 -32.38
N ALA A 11 -28.47 3.45 -33.44
CA ALA A 11 -29.35 2.72 -34.36
C ALA A 11 -30.30 1.74 -33.65
N ASP A 12 -31.58 1.70 -34.05
CA ASP A 12 -32.65 0.90 -33.42
C ASP A 12 -32.27 -0.58 -33.20
N PHE A 13 -31.66 -1.18 -34.22
CA PHE A 13 -31.16 -2.55 -34.20
C PHE A 13 -29.63 -2.56 -34.16
N SER A 14 -29.06 -3.34 -33.22
CA SER A 14 -27.61 -3.43 -33.03
C SER A 14 -27.21 -4.78 -32.43
N TYR A 15 -26.31 -5.49 -33.10
CA TYR A 15 -25.72 -6.73 -32.54
C TYR A 15 -24.84 -6.46 -31.31
N ASN A 16 -24.30 -5.25 -31.16
CA ASN A 16 -23.58 -4.83 -29.95
C ASN A 16 -24.56 -4.75 -28.76
N ARG A 17 -25.75 -4.18 -28.97
CA ARG A 17 -26.83 -4.17 -27.98
C ARG A 17 -27.31 -5.60 -27.64
N LEU A 18 -27.33 -6.51 -28.61
CA LEU A 18 -27.64 -7.92 -28.38
C LEU A 18 -26.53 -8.64 -27.58
N LEU A 19 -25.25 -8.39 -27.87
CA LEU A 19 -24.12 -8.89 -27.09
C LEU A 19 -24.20 -8.42 -25.63
N LEU A 20 -24.41 -7.13 -25.37
CA LEU A 20 -24.54 -6.62 -24.00
C LEU A 20 -25.75 -7.22 -23.26
N ARG A 21 -26.87 -7.47 -23.95
CA ARG A 21 -28.04 -8.17 -23.38
C ARG A 21 -27.73 -9.65 -23.08
N PHE A 22 -26.93 -10.31 -23.91
CA PHE A 22 -26.41 -11.65 -23.64
C PHE A 22 -25.50 -11.63 -22.39
N MET A 23 -24.50 -10.76 -22.35
CA MET A 23 -23.59 -10.58 -21.21
C MET A 23 -24.35 -10.36 -19.89
N LYS A 24 -25.30 -9.41 -19.84
CA LYS A 24 -26.13 -9.15 -18.64
C LYS A 24 -26.89 -10.39 -18.16
N LYS A 25 -27.36 -11.24 -19.07
CA LYS A 25 -28.09 -12.47 -18.72
C LYS A 25 -27.15 -13.60 -18.28
N HIS A 26 -26.02 -13.72 -18.96
CA HIS A 26 -25.06 -14.81 -18.81
C HIS A 26 -24.24 -14.65 -17.53
N PHE A 27 -23.55 -13.52 -17.39
CA PHE A 27 -22.64 -13.20 -16.27
C PHE A 27 -23.35 -12.70 -15.01
N LYS A 28 -24.67 -12.90 -14.89
CA LYS A 28 -25.52 -12.37 -13.79
C LYS A 28 -25.13 -12.83 -12.38
N GLN A 29 -24.27 -13.83 -12.24
CA GLN A 29 -23.72 -14.28 -10.94
C GLN A 29 -22.40 -13.59 -10.59
N MET A 30 -21.68 -13.05 -11.58
CA MET A 30 -20.41 -12.34 -11.41
C MET A 30 -20.63 -10.84 -11.20
N ALA A 31 -21.50 -10.23 -12.02
CA ALA A 31 -21.79 -8.79 -11.98
C ALA A 31 -23.23 -8.43 -12.35
N ASP A 32 -23.73 -7.31 -11.81
CA ASP A 32 -24.89 -6.62 -12.38
C ASP A 32 -24.41 -5.63 -13.44
N ILE A 33 -24.75 -5.91 -14.69
CA ILE A 33 -24.38 -5.11 -15.86
C ILE A 33 -25.55 -4.17 -16.22
N GLU A 34 -25.45 -2.88 -15.95
CA GLU A 34 -26.39 -1.89 -16.50
C GLU A 34 -26.01 -1.56 -17.95
N ILE A 35 -26.98 -1.55 -18.88
CA ILE A 35 -26.75 -1.18 -20.28
C ILE A 35 -27.16 0.27 -20.50
N TYR A 36 -26.20 1.11 -20.91
CA TYR A 36 -26.42 2.50 -21.29
C TYR A 36 -26.47 2.64 -22.82
N GLU A 37 -27.51 3.29 -23.32
CA GLU A 37 -27.71 3.59 -24.74
C GLU A 37 -27.16 4.99 -25.04
N VAL A 38 -26.08 5.10 -25.82
CA VAL A 38 -25.37 6.38 -26.03
C VAL A 38 -26.24 7.46 -26.72
N GLY A 39 -27.19 7.05 -27.57
CA GLY A 39 -28.14 7.95 -28.25
C GLY A 39 -29.15 8.66 -27.33
N LYS A 40 -29.05 8.49 -26.00
CA LYS A 40 -29.76 9.32 -25.00
C LYS A 40 -29.07 10.65 -24.72
N LEU A 41 -27.81 10.81 -25.13
CA LEU A 41 -27.04 12.03 -24.92
C LEU A 41 -27.27 13.02 -26.08
N PRO A 42 -27.24 14.34 -25.83
CA PRO A 42 -27.04 15.30 -26.91
C PRO A 42 -25.65 15.06 -27.55
N PRO A 43 -25.46 15.40 -28.84
CA PRO A 43 -24.12 15.51 -29.43
C PRO A 43 -23.22 16.40 -28.57
N PHE A 44 -21.95 16.06 -28.48
CA PHE A 44 -20.99 16.84 -27.71
C PHE A 44 -20.77 18.21 -28.36
N SER A 45 -21.00 19.26 -27.59
CA SER A 45 -20.58 20.62 -27.89
C SER A 45 -20.15 21.31 -26.61
N VAL A 46 -19.01 22.00 -26.65
CA VAL A 46 -18.48 22.82 -25.55
C VAL A 46 -19.50 23.87 -25.09
N ASP A 47 -20.29 24.40 -26.02
CA ASP A 47 -21.26 25.47 -25.78
C ASP A 47 -22.64 24.98 -25.29
N THR A 48 -22.82 23.67 -25.06
CA THR A 48 -24.13 23.10 -24.64
C THR A 48 -24.57 23.66 -23.28
N PRO A 49 -25.73 24.32 -23.17
CA PRO A 49 -26.20 24.89 -21.91
C PRO A 49 -26.32 23.86 -20.78
N LEU A 50 -25.92 24.23 -19.56
CA LEU A 50 -25.96 23.32 -18.39
C LEU A 50 -27.35 22.74 -18.11
N SER A 51 -28.42 23.47 -18.46
CA SER A 51 -29.82 23.02 -18.41
C SER A 51 -30.10 21.78 -19.27
N GLU A 52 -29.40 21.61 -20.38
CA GLU A 52 -29.58 20.51 -21.33
C GLU A 52 -28.69 19.29 -21.00
N GLN A 53 -27.66 19.48 -20.18
CA GLN A 53 -26.72 18.43 -19.75
C GLN A 53 -27.29 17.47 -18.69
N THR A 54 -28.62 17.36 -18.52
CA THR A 54 -29.25 16.54 -17.47
C THR A 54 -28.94 15.04 -17.63
N GLU A 55 -29.02 14.47 -18.84
CA GLU A 55 -28.65 13.06 -19.06
C GLU A 55 -27.13 12.83 -18.98
N VAL A 56 -26.32 13.83 -19.38
CA VAL A 56 -24.86 13.82 -19.22
C VAL A 56 -24.50 13.74 -17.72
N TRP A 57 -25.15 14.52 -16.87
CA TRP A 57 -24.94 14.48 -15.41
C TRP A 57 -25.34 13.14 -14.81
N LYS A 58 -26.49 12.58 -15.22
CA LYS A 58 -26.94 11.24 -14.76
C LYS A 58 -25.95 10.16 -15.16
N LEU A 59 -25.44 10.20 -16.39
CA LEU A 59 -24.40 9.29 -16.85
C LEU A 59 -23.11 9.45 -16.06
N LYS A 60 -22.67 10.68 -15.77
CA LYS A 60 -21.48 10.93 -14.92
C LYS A 60 -21.61 10.32 -13.51
N GLN A 61 -22.81 10.28 -12.92
CA GLN A 61 -23.01 9.54 -11.66
C GLN A 61 -22.94 8.02 -11.86
N LYS A 62 -23.59 7.48 -12.91
CA LYS A 62 -23.53 6.04 -13.22
C LYS A 62 -22.11 5.53 -13.46
N VAL A 63 -21.26 6.32 -14.11
CA VAL A 63 -19.84 6.01 -14.32
C VAL A 63 -19.06 6.03 -12.99
N LYS A 64 -19.31 7.00 -12.10
CA LYS A 64 -18.71 7.01 -10.75
C LYS A 64 -19.11 5.79 -9.92
N GLU A 65 -20.40 5.43 -9.96
CA GLU A 65 -20.98 4.29 -9.24
C GLU A 65 -20.61 2.90 -9.79
N ALA A 66 -19.99 2.82 -10.98
CA ALA A 66 -19.60 1.55 -11.58
C ALA A 66 -18.22 1.10 -11.10
N ASP A 67 -18.10 -0.19 -10.77
CA ASP A 67 -16.83 -0.85 -10.47
C ASP A 67 -15.97 -1.03 -11.73
N GLY A 68 -16.60 -1.18 -12.90
CA GLY A 68 -15.94 -1.28 -14.19
C GLY A 68 -16.85 -0.88 -15.36
N LEU A 69 -16.22 -0.54 -16.49
CA LEU A 69 -16.87 -0.04 -17.70
C LEU A 69 -16.69 -1.04 -18.86
N VAL A 70 -17.75 -1.31 -19.63
CA VAL A 70 -17.69 -2.13 -20.85
C VAL A 70 -18.08 -1.26 -22.04
N PHE A 71 -17.21 -1.13 -23.04
CA PHE A 71 -17.53 -0.39 -24.27
C PHE A 71 -17.78 -1.35 -25.43
N SER A 72 -19.03 -1.45 -25.89
CA SER A 72 -19.40 -2.32 -27.01
C SER A 72 -19.46 -1.53 -28.32
N THR A 73 -18.42 -1.64 -29.15
CA THR A 73 -18.29 -0.86 -30.40
C THR A 73 -18.51 -1.74 -31.65
N PRO A 74 -19.39 -1.35 -32.58
CA PRO A 74 -19.24 -1.73 -33.98
C PRO A 74 -18.09 -0.95 -34.62
N GLU A 75 -17.74 -1.28 -35.86
CA GLU A 75 -16.79 -0.52 -36.68
C GLU A 75 -17.54 0.15 -37.84
N TYR A 76 -17.44 1.47 -37.93
CA TYR A 76 -17.88 2.27 -39.09
C TYR A 76 -16.65 2.96 -39.66
N ASP A 77 -16.40 2.79 -40.97
CA ASP A 77 -15.29 3.44 -41.70
C ASP A 77 -13.92 3.32 -41.01
N HIS A 78 -13.66 2.13 -40.47
CA HIS A 78 -12.47 1.74 -39.70
C HIS A 78 -12.28 2.41 -38.33
N GLY A 79 -13.25 3.21 -37.87
CA GLY A 79 -13.27 3.84 -36.55
C GLY A 79 -14.45 3.41 -35.67
N ILE A 80 -14.48 3.98 -34.46
CA ILE A 80 -15.64 3.93 -33.57
C ILE A 80 -16.78 4.84 -34.08
N PRO A 81 -18.05 4.54 -33.79
CA PRO A 81 -19.15 5.42 -34.20
C PRO A 81 -19.06 6.81 -33.58
N ALA A 82 -19.42 7.85 -34.34
CA ALA A 82 -19.39 9.24 -33.90
C ALA A 82 -20.19 9.47 -32.59
N VAL A 83 -21.33 8.81 -32.41
CA VAL A 83 -22.14 8.88 -31.19
C VAL A 83 -21.44 8.26 -29.97
N LEU A 84 -20.60 7.23 -30.15
CA LEU A 84 -19.76 6.70 -29.07
C LEU A 84 -18.61 7.66 -28.75
N LYS A 85 -17.93 8.23 -29.76
CA LYS A 85 -16.90 9.26 -29.53
C LYS A 85 -17.47 10.47 -28.79
N SER A 86 -18.68 10.91 -29.17
CA SER A 86 -19.44 11.98 -28.51
C SER A 86 -19.80 11.65 -27.06
N ALA A 87 -20.14 10.40 -26.75
CA ALA A 87 -20.38 9.95 -25.38
C ALA A 87 -19.09 9.97 -24.54
N ILE A 88 -17.94 9.67 -25.14
CA ILE A 88 -16.63 9.75 -24.50
C ILE A 88 -16.21 11.21 -24.26
N GLU A 89 -16.38 12.12 -25.22
CA GLU A 89 -16.12 13.56 -24.99
C GLU A 89 -16.90 14.09 -23.79
N TRP A 90 -18.18 13.72 -23.67
CA TRP A 90 -18.97 14.08 -22.49
C TRP A 90 -18.38 13.56 -21.18
N LEU A 91 -17.65 12.45 -21.20
CA LEU A 91 -17.06 11.79 -20.02
C LEU A 91 -15.60 12.16 -19.73
N SER A 92 -14.91 12.85 -20.64
CA SER A 92 -13.56 13.39 -20.45
C SER A 92 -13.55 14.92 -20.30
N TYR A 93 -14.44 15.64 -20.99
CA TYR A 93 -14.42 17.10 -21.00
C TYR A 93 -14.71 17.69 -19.60
N HIS A 94 -13.71 18.44 -19.09
CA HIS A 94 -13.65 19.02 -17.75
C HIS A 94 -14.11 18.07 -16.62
N THR A 95 -13.80 16.78 -16.73
CA THR A 95 -14.16 15.80 -15.71
C THR A 95 -13.23 14.58 -15.72
N ASN A 96 -13.12 13.89 -14.60
CA ASN A 96 -12.22 12.75 -14.42
C ASN A 96 -12.95 11.44 -14.09
N VAL A 97 -14.25 11.32 -14.42
CA VAL A 97 -15.09 10.19 -13.94
C VAL A 97 -14.66 8.81 -14.46
N MET A 98 -13.95 8.75 -15.59
CA MET A 98 -13.36 7.52 -16.13
C MET A 98 -11.91 7.26 -15.64
N SER A 99 -11.27 8.24 -15.00
CA SER A 99 -9.88 8.15 -14.60
C SER A 99 -9.69 7.02 -13.58
N LYS A 100 -8.73 6.13 -13.85
CA LYS A 100 -8.46 4.85 -13.16
C LYS A 100 -9.63 3.86 -13.13
N LYS A 101 -10.77 4.11 -13.78
CA LYS A 101 -11.84 3.10 -13.86
C LYS A 101 -11.35 1.90 -14.68
N PRO A 102 -11.51 0.66 -14.18
CA PRO A 102 -11.29 -0.53 -14.99
C PRO A 102 -12.21 -0.51 -16.21
N ALA A 103 -11.66 -0.74 -17.40
CA ALA A 103 -12.40 -0.76 -18.65
C ALA A 103 -12.07 -2.00 -19.49
N MET A 104 -13.08 -2.59 -20.14
CA MET A 104 -12.88 -3.54 -21.24
C MET A 104 -13.61 -3.04 -22.49
N ILE A 105 -13.16 -3.52 -23.66
CA ILE A 105 -13.81 -3.28 -24.94
C ILE A 105 -14.32 -4.61 -25.47
N VAL A 106 -15.54 -4.61 -26.00
CA VAL A 106 -16.11 -5.72 -26.76
C VAL A 106 -16.64 -5.17 -28.09
N GLY A 107 -16.89 -6.03 -29.07
CA GLY A 107 -17.45 -5.55 -30.31
C GLY A 107 -18.00 -6.61 -31.23
N VAL A 108 -19.01 -6.22 -32.00
CA VAL A 108 -19.65 -7.04 -33.01
C VAL A 108 -19.73 -6.28 -34.33
N ALA A 109 -19.35 -6.92 -35.44
CA ALA A 109 -19.55 -6.37 -36.78
C ALA A 109 -19.95 -7.45 -37.81
N TYR A 110 -20.50 -7.01 -38.94
CA TYR A 110 -21.08 -7.89 -39.95
C TYR A 110 -20.06 -8.80 -40.67
N GLY A 111 -18.85 -8.30 -40.92
CA GLY A 111 -17.81 -9.02 -41.67
C GLY A 111 -16.82 -9.82 -40.81
N ARG A 112 -15.92 -10.57 -41.47
CA ARG A 112 -14.93 -11.42 -40.77
C ARG A 112 -13.88 -10.68 -39.95
N GLN A 113 -13.67 -9.39 -40.20
CA GLN A 113 -12.71 -8.55 -39.48
C GLN A 113 -13.25 -8.06 -38.12
N ALA A 114 -14.50 -8.40 -37.78
CA ALA A 114 -15.19 -7.92 -36.59
C ALA A 114 -15.04 -6.39 -36.44
N SER A 115 -14.84 -5.92 -35.22
CA SER A 115 -14.66 -4.51 -34.85
C SER A 115 -13.19 -4.09 -34.72
N ALA A 116 -12.23 -4.82 -35.28
CA ALA A 116 -10.82 -4.78 -34.87
C ALA A 116 -10.17 -3.37 -34.88
N ARG A 117 -10.37 -2.57 -35.94
CA ARG A 117 -9.75 -1.23 -36.03
C ARG A 117 -10.47 -0.23 -35.12
N SER A 118 -11.80 -0.34 -35.02
CA SER A 118 -12.56 0.45 -34.04
C SER A 118 -12.15 0.15 -32.60
N GLN A 119 -11.83 -1.10 -32.25
CA GLN A 119 -11.29 -1.42 -30.92
C GLN A 119 -9.90 -0.81 -30.71
N VAL A 120 -8.97 -0.92 -31.67
CA VAL A 120 -7.65 -0.27 -31.58
C VAL A 120 -7.78 1.25 -31.37
N GLN A 121 -8.65 1.92 -32.12
CA GLN A 121 -8.93 3.35 -31.91
C GLN A 121 -9.54 3.62 -30.52
N MET A 122 -10.47 2.78 -30.07
CA MET A 122 -11.05 2.87 -28.73
C MET A 122 -9.99 2.68 -27.64
N ARG A 123 -9.00 1.79 -27.82
CA ARG A 123 -7.88 1.64 -26.88
C ARG A 123 -7.10 2.94 -26.75
N GLN A 124 -6.70 3.54 -27.88
CA GLN A 124 -5.96 4.82 -27.89
C GLN A 124 -6.74 5.96 -27.22
N ILE A 125 -8.06 6.03 -27.44
CA ILE A 125 -8.92 7.03 -26.81
C ILE A 125 -9.01 6.81 -25.29
N LEU A 126 -9.26 5.58 -24.84
CA LEU A 126 -9.50 5.27 -23.42
C LEU A 126 -8.25 5.39 -22.53
N ILE A 127 -7.05 5.28 -23.10
CA ILE A 127 -5.76 5.51 -22.40
C ILE A 127 -5.24 6.94 -22.53
N SER A 128 -5.95 7.84 -23.22
CA SER A 128 -5.56 9.25 -23.33
C SER A 128 -5.60 9.96 -21.95
N PRO A 129 -4.80 11.02 -21.70
CA PRO A 129 -4.73 11.65 -20.37
C PRO A 129 -6.07 12.11 -19.77
N ASP A 130 -7.02 12.53 -20.61
CA ASP A 130 -8.33 13.00 -20.17
C ASP A 130 -9.33 11.85 -19.88
N CYS A 131 -9.10 10.66 -20.45
CA CYS A 131 -9.88 9.45 -20.14
C CYS A 131 -9.24 8.65 -19.00
N ASN A 132 -7.92 8.42 -19.11
CA ASN A 132 -7.03 7.76 -18.16
C ASN A 132 -7.62 6.47 -17.53
N THR A 133 -8.31 5.65 -18.32
CA THR A 133 -8.88 4.39 -17.81
C THR A 133 -7.80 3.35 -17.55
N ASN A 134 -8.05 2.49 -16.57
CA ASN A 134 -7.30 1.24 -16.43
C ASN A 134 -7.88 0.25 -17.44
N LEU A 135 -7.37 0.28 -18.67
CA LEU A 135 -7.87 -0.54 -19.78
C LEU A 135 -7.28 -1.95 -19.76
N LEU A 136 -8.14 -2.97 -19.77
CA LEU A 136 -7.77 -4.39 -19.77
C LEU A 136 -6.84 -4.73 -20.95
N PRO A 137 -5.57 -5.10 -20.70
CA PRO A 137 -4.62 -5.46 -21.75
C PRO A 137 -4.86 -6.91 -22.23
N GLY A 138 -4.34 -7.24 -23.42
CA GLY A 138 -4.27 -8.62 -23.95
C GLY A 138 -5.59 -9.31 -24.32
N ASN A 139 -6.74 -8.79 -23.90
CA ASN A 139 -8.06 -9.39 -24.09
C ASN A 139 -8.84 -8.66 -25.19
N GLU A 140 -9.27 -9.37 -26.24
CA GLU A 140 -9.90 -8.81 -27.45
C GLU A 140 -11.17 -9.58 -27.85
N VAL A 141 -12.35 -9.09 -27.48
CA VAL A 141 -13.63 -9.73 -27.88
C VAL A 141 -14.06 -9.23 -29.26
N LEU A 142 -13.67 -9.98 -30.30
CA LEU A 142 -13.81 -9.59 -31.71
C LEU A 142 -14.82 -10.47 -32.48
N ILE A 143 -16.11 -10.19 -32.31
CA ILE A 143 -17.19 -11.03 -32.86
C ILE A 143 -17.56 -10.60 -34.30
N GLY A 144 -17.15 -11.41 -35.28
CA GLY A 144 -17.51 -11.21 -36.70
C GLY A 144 -18.75 -12.02 -37.15
N ASN A 145 -19.04 -11.95 -38.45
CA ASN A 145 -19.90 -12.90 -39.19
C ASN A 145 -21.32 -13.13 -38.63
N VAL A 146 -21.96 -12.09 -38.09
CA VAL A 146 -23.22 -12.14 -37.29
C VAL A 146 -24.34 -13.07 -37.76
N ARG A 147 -24.47 -13.34 -39.07
CA ARG A 147 -25.46 -14.27 -39.65
C ARG A 147 -25.31 -15.71 -39.17
N ASN A 148 -24.11 -16.11 -38.78
CA ASN A 148 -23.80 -17.44 -38.25
C ASN A 148 -23.70 -17.40 -36.72
N THR A 149 -23.16 -16.29 -36.20
CA THR A 149 -22.81 -16.11 -34.78
C THR A 149 -24.03 -15.85 -33.89
N PHE A 150 -25.10 -15.26 -34.42
CA PHE A 150 -26.34 -14.96 -33.70
C PHE A 150 -27.55 -15.72 -34.27
N ALA A 151 -28.38 -16.25 -33.38
CA ALA A 151 -29.68 -16.82 -33.74
C ALA A 151 -30.70 -15.71 -34.10
N LYS A 152 -31.77 -16.11 -34.79
CA LYS A 152 -32.88 -15.20 -35.21
C LYS A 152 -33.61 -14.53 -34.04
N ASP A 153 -33.47 -15.05 -32.82
CA ASP A 153 -34.01 -14.46 -31.57
C ASP A 153 -33.03 -13.48 -30.90
N GLY A 154 -31.87 -13.22 -31.52
CA GLY A 154 -30.86 -12.28 -31.05
C GLY A 154 -29.90 -12.84 -30.00
N ARG A 155 -29.93 -14.14 -29.69
CA ARG A 155 -28.91 -14.77 -28.83
C ARG A 155 -27.61 -15.03 -29.60
N LEU A 156 -26.48 -14.81 -28.94
CA LEU A 156 -25.19 -15.38 -29.34
C LEU A 156 -25.27 -16.92 -29.28
N ILE A 157 -24.75 -17.60 -30.29
CA ILE A 157 -24.80 -19.07 -30.43
C ILE A 157 -23.49 -19.73 -30.90
N ASP A 158 -22.51 -18.96 -31.35
CA ASP A 158 -21.19 -19.50 -31.67
C ASP A 158 -20.43 -19.81 -30.38
N GLN A 159 -20.03 -21.08 -30.19
CA GLN A 159 -19.43 -21.51 -28.94
C GLN A 159 -17.99 -20.99 -28.76
N ALA A 160 -17.23 -20.74 -29.82
CA ALA A 160 -15.90 -20.14 -29.69
C ALA A 160 -16.04 -18.69 -29.20
N ALA A 161 -16.91 -17.90 -29.84
CA ALA A 161 -17.20 -16.53 -29.42
C ALA A 161 -17.82 -16.43 -28.01
N ILE A 162 -18.47 -17.49 -27.51
CA ILE A 162 -18.91 -17.58 -26.10
C ILE A 162 -17.71 -17.86 -25.18
N ASN A 163 -16.89 -18.87 -25.48
CA ASN A 163 -15.72 -19.22 -24.65
C ASN A 163 -14.71 -18.05 -24.55
N ASP A 164 -14.42 -17.39 -25.68
CA ASP A 164 -13.50 -16.24 -25.74
C ASP A 164 -14.03 -15.04 -24.92
N LEU A 165 -15.36 -14.86 -24.93
CA LEU A 165 -16.07 -13.85 -24.13
C LEU A 165 -16.10 -14.20 -22.64
N GLU A 166 -16.27 -15.49 -22.29
CA GLU A 166 -16.21 -15.97 -20.91
C GLU A 166 -14.82 -15.71 -20.32
N GLN A 167 -13.75 -16.18 -20.98
CA GLN A 167 -12.37 -15.94 -20.55
C GLN A 167 -12.04 -14.43 -20.46
N SER A 168 -12.40 -13.66 -21.49
CA SER A 168 -12.15 -12.20 -21.48
C SER A 168 -12.91 -11.46 -20.38
N PHE A 169 -14.07 -11.99 -19.95
CA PHE A 169 -14.86 -11.40 -18.88
C PHE A 169 -14.40 -11.85 -17.49
N GLU A 170 -13.97 -13.10 -17.32
CA GLU A 170 -13.34 -13.58 -16.09
C GLU A 170 -12.07 -12.78 -15.77
N HIS A 171 -11.16 -12.61 -16.75
CA HIS A 171 -10.02 -11.72 -16.62
C HIS A 171 -10.41 -10.26 -16.30
N PHE A 172 -11.58 -9.77 -16.78
CA PHE A 172 -12.05 -8.43 -16.44
C PHE A 172 -12.57 -8.32 -15.00
N ILE A 173 -13.22 -9.35 -14.48
CA ILE A 173 -13.65 -9.42 -13.07
C ILE A 173 -12.43 -9.44 -12.15
N GLU A 174 -11.40 -10.25 -12.46
CA GLU A 174 -10.12 -10.27 -11.73
C GLU A 174 -9.42 -8.90 -11.79
N TYR A 175 -9.37 -8.27 -12.97
CA TYR A 175 -8.76 -6.95 -13.16
C TYR A 175 -9.49 -5.85 -12.39
N ILE A 176 -10.83 -5.90 -12.29
CA ILE A 176 -11.59 -4.99 -11.40
C ILE A 176 -11.25 -5.27 -9.93
N GLN A 177 -11.15 -6.54 -9.51
CA GLN A 177 -10.81 -6.90 -8.12
C GLN A 177 -9.44 -6.35 -7.73
N ILE A 178 -8.43 -6.47 -8.58
CA ILE A 178 -7.09 -5.90 -8.37
C ILE A 178 -7.17 -4.41 -8.03
N PHE A 179 -7.95 -3.60 -8.77
CA PHE A 179 -8.10 -2.17 -8.45
C PHE A 179 -9.01 -1.91 -7.25
N GLN A 180 -10.06 -2.70 -7.03
CA GLN A 180 -10.91 -2.57 -5.84
C GLN A 180 -10.15 -2.87 -4.55
N ASP A 181 -9.22 -3.83 -4.56
CA ASP A 181 -8.41 -4.16 -3.40
C ASP A 181 -7.26 -3.16 -3.21
N VAL A 182 -6.63 -2.70 -4.31
CA VAL A 182 -5.71 -1.54 -4.29
C VAL A 182 -6.39 -0.25 -3.81
N ASP A 183 -7.69 -0.02 -4.05
CA ASP A 183 -8.42 1.14 -3.51
C ASP A 183 -8.83 0.95 -2.02
N LYS A 184 -9.07 -0.29 -1.56
CA LYS A 184 -9.32 -0.61 -0.13
C LYS A 184 -8.04 -0.42 0.70
N GLU A 185 -6.91 -0.95 0.22
CA GLU A 185 -5.59 -0.72 0.82
C GLU A 185 -5.11 0.72 0.57
N GLY A 186 -5.53 1.33 -0.56
CA GLY A 186 -5.26 2.73 -0.92
C GLY A 186 -5.87 3.76 0.03
N LEU A 187 -6.94 3.41 0.74
CA LEU A 187 -7.49 4.20 1.84
C LEU A 187 -6.71 4.06 3.17
N GLN A 188 -5.79 3.09 3.28
CA GLN A 188 -4.82 2.98 4.38
C GLN A 188 -3.45 3.57 4.02
N MET A 189 -3.11 3.70 2.73
CA MET A 189 -1.79 4.14 2.25
C MET A 189 -1.62 5.67 2.12
N ALA A 190 -1.99 6.39 3.18
CA ALA A 190 -1.77 7.84 3.30
C ALA A 190 -0.50 8.23 4.11
N VAL A 191 0.40 7.28 4.40
CA VAL A 191 1.73 7.55 4.96
C VAL A 191 2.78 6.76 4.18
N LYS A 192 3.84 7.44 3.70
CA LYS A 192 5.03 6.76 3.17
C LYS A 192 5.84 6.20 4.33
N GLN A 193 5.80 4.88 4.53
CA GLN A 193 6.79 4.13 5.29
C GLN A 193 7.37 3.02 4.40
N PRO A 194 8.69 2.76 4.41
CA PRO A 194 9.27 1.65 3.66
C PRO A 194 8.93 0.32 4.35
N THR A 195 7.92 -0.38 3.85
CA THR A 195 7.53 -1.71 4.35
C THR A 195 8.44 -2.80 3.79
N ILE A 196 9.27 -3.42 4.63
CA ILE A 196 10.02 -4.62 4.26
C ILE A 196 9.12 -5.84 4.45
N SER A 197 8.65 -6.45 3.36
CA SER A 197 7.72 -7.60 3.39
C SER A 197 8.28 -8.82 4.11
N ASP A 198 9.58 -9.05 3.98
CA ASP A 198 10.27 -10.29 4.39
C ASP A 198 11.41 -10.06 5.39
N ALA A 199 11.32 -8.99 6.20
CA ALA A 199 12.30 -8.73 7.26
C ALA A 199 12.11 -9.67 8.46
N TYR A 200 13.17 -10.40 8.79
CA TYR A 200 13.32 -11.17 10.02
C TYR A 200 14.43 -10.54 10.87
N ILE A 201 14.16 -10.30 12.16
CA ILE A 201 15.19 -9.99 13.14
C ILE A 201 15.75 -11.33 13.64
N ASN A 202 17.04 -11.57 13.39
CA ASN A 202 17.77 -12.70 13.94
C ASN A 202 18.36 -12.30 15.30
N PHE A 203 17.87 -12.94 16.36
CA PHE A 203 18.39 -12.83 17.72
C PHE A 203 19.34 -14.00 18.01
N PRO A 204 20.22 -13.92 19.03
CA PRO A 204 21.05 -15.05 19.46
C PRO A 204 20.25 -16.31 19.88
N THR A 205 18.96 -16.14 20.19
CA THR A 205 18.04 -17.19 20.67
C THR A 205 17.01 -17.67 19.63
N GLY A 206 16.97 -17.09 18.43
CA GLY A 206 15.96 -17.43 17.41
C GLY A 206 15.75 -16.32 16.38
N ARG A 207 14.67 -16.39 15.60
CA ARG A 207 14.28 -15.33 14.66
C ARG A 207 12.80 -15.00 14.76
N LEU A 208 12.43 -13.75 14.49
CA LEU A 208 11.05 -13.28 14.42
C LEU A 208 10.87 -12.39 13.19
N THR A 209 9.74 -12.48 12.49
CA THR A 209 9.32 -11.43 11.54
C THR A 209 9.02 -10.12 12.26
N LEU A 210 9.08 -8.99 11.56
CA LEU A 210 8.61 -7.71 12.11
C LEU A 210 7.15 -7.78 12.60
N LYS A 211 6.30 -8.57 11.92
CA LYS A 211 4.91 -8.81 12.30
C LYS A 211 4.77 -9.55 13.64
N GLU A 212 5.57 -10.58 13.87
CA GLU A 212 5.59 -11.30 15.14
C GLU A 212 6.11 -10.40 16.28
N VAL A 213 7.13 -9.58 16.04
CA VAL A 213 7.64 -8.61 17.02
C VAL A 213 6.55 -7.60 17.41
N GLN A 214 5.86 -7.00 16.43
CA GLN A 214 4.72 -6.11 16.70
C GLN A 214 3.63 -6.83 17.50
N GLN A 215 3.24 -8.03 17.09
CA GLN A 215 2.12 -8.74 17.71
C GLN A 215 2.43 -9.22 19.12
N ILE A 216 3.68 -9.51 19.46
CA ILE A 216 4.12 -9.76 20.84
C ILE A 216 3.81 -8.54 21.71
N PHE A 217 4.26 -7.34 21.30
CA PHE A 217 4.02 -6.12 22.06
C PHE A 217 2.52 -5.76 22.19
N SER A 218 1.72 -5.94 21.13
CA SER A 218 0.26 -5.74 21.21
C SER A 218 -0.48 -6.80 22.04
N THR A 219 0.17 -7.91 22.42
CA THR A 219 -0.44 -9.01 23.22
C THR A 219 -0.07 -8.93 24.71
N ILE A 220 1.04 -8.27 25.06
CA ILE A 220 1.51 -8.17 26.45
C ILE A 220 0.48 -7.41 27.32
N PRO A 221 0.24 -7.84 28.59
CA PRO A 221 -0.77 -7.22 29.46
C PRO A 221 -0.45 -5.77 29.87
N PHE A 222 0.79 -5.33 29.73
CA PHE A 222 1.26 -3.98 30.03
C PHE A 222 1.66 -3.21 28.76
N GLU A 223 1.77 -1.90 28.90
CA GLU A 223 2.20 -0.94 27.88
C GLU A 223 3.70 -0.72 27.95
N ILE A 224 4.31 -0.42 26.80
CA ILE A 224 5.72 -0.11 26.67
C ILE A 224 5.86 1.13 25.79
N ASP A 225 6.33 2.22 26.39
CA ASP A 225 6.62 3.49 25.73
C ASP A 225 8.15 3.69 25.73
N LEU A 226 8.75 4.07 24.59
CA LEU A 226 10.19 4.23 24.42
C LEU A 226 10.56 5.70 24.23
N ILE A 227 11.47 6.17 25.08
CA ILE A 227 12.22 7.42 24.93
C ILE A 227 13.64 7.06 24.48
N ASP A 228 14.15 7.66 23.42
CA ASP A 228 15.50 7.36 22.92
C ASP A 228 16.63 8.02 23.74
N ASN A 229 17.89 7.79 23.36
CA ASN A 229 19.04 8.36 24.06
C ASN A 229 19.22 9.88 23.89
N THR A 230 18.41 10.53 23.04
CA THR A 230 18.35 11.98 22.81
C THR A 230 17.14 12.66 23.47
N ASP A 231 16.39 11.93 24.31
CA ASP A 231 15.22 12.40 25.07
C ASP A 231 13.98 12.74 24.23
N HIS A 232 13.82 12.09 23.07
CA HIS A 232 12.58 12.14 22.26
C HIS A 232 11.73 10.87 22.45
N PHE A 233 10.40 11.03 22.39
CA PHE A 233 9.45 9.92 22.45
C PHE A 233 9.41 9.19 21.10
N ALA A 234 10.11 8.05 21.01
CA ALA A 234 10.45 7.40 19.75
C ALA A 234 9.45 6.32 19.31
N TRP A 235 8.78 5.63 20.24
CA TRP A 235 7.87 4.52 19.94
C TRP A 235 6.92 4.20 21.11
N TYR A 236 5.79 3.54 20.85
CA TYR A 236 4.97 2.89 21.87
C TYR A 236 4.30 1.61 21.35
N SER A 237 4.00 0.69 22.28
CA SER A 237 3.17 -0.49 22.01
C SER A 237 1.71 -0.08 21.81
N ASP A 238 1.20 -0.13 20.58
CA ASP A 238 -0.23 0.11 20.34
C ASP A 238 -1.07 -1.10 20.77
N LYS A 239 -2.14 -0.81 21.54
CA LYS A 239 -2.96 -1.79 22.24
C LYS A 239 -4.35 -1.19 22.54
N PRO A 240 -5.44 -1.98 22.48
CA PRO A 240 -6.76 -1.54 22.94
C PRO A 240 -6.78 -1.23 24.45
N ASN A 241 -7.43 -0.13 24.83
CA ASN A 241 -7.68 0.28 26.23
C ASN A 241 -6.41 0.54 27.07
N ARG A 242 -5.47 1.34 26.54
CA ARG A 242 -4.27 1.81 27.26
C ARG A 242 -4.60 2.89 28.31
N GLU A 243 -3.87 2.89 29.42
CA GLU A 243 -3.97 3.85 30.52
C GLU A 243 -3.56 5.26 30.06
N HIS A 244 -2.46 5.35 29.31
CA HIS A 244 -1.97 6.57 28.69
C HIS A 244 -2.44 6.66 27.25
N VAL A 245 -3.38 7.54 26.91
CA VAL A 245 -3.76 7.78 25.51
C VAL A 245 -2.54 8.32 24.75
N ARG A 246 -2.14 7.63 23.66
CA ARG A 246 -1.05 8.04 22.76
C ARG A 246 -1.60 8.34 21.36
N ASN A 247 -0.83 9.10 20.59
CA ASN A 247 -1.10 9.46 19.21
C ASN A 247 0.23 9.38 18.45
N THR A 248 0.23 8.87 17.21
CA THR A 248 1.43 8.85 16.35
C THR A 248 1.95 10.25 16.03
N ALA A 249 1.11 11.30 16.14
CA ALA A 249 1.52 12.69 15.97
C ALA A 249 2.52 13.18 17.03
N SER A 250 2.58 12.55 18.21
CA SER A 250 3.53 12.88 19.27
C SER A 250 4.88 12.16 19.15
N LEU A 251 5.06 11.29 18.15
CA LEU A 251 6.33 10.60 17.95
C LEU A 251 7.39 11.60 17.45
N GLY A 252 8.51 11.68 18.16
CA GLY A 252 9.54 12.69 17.95
C GLY A 252 9.36 13.99 18.76
N GLU A 253 8.31 14.12 19.57
CA GLU A 253 8.24 15.18 20.60
C GLU A 253 9.27 14.90 21.70
N THR A 254 9.87 15.95 22.26
CA THR A 254 10.78 15.82 23.41
C THR A 254 10.03 15.40 24.68
N VAL A 255 10.73 14.82 25.65
CA VAL A 255 10.20 14.56 27.00
C VAL A 255 9.64 15.84 27.66
N GLN A 256 10.22 17.00 27.34
CA GLN A 256 9.80 18.32 27.83
C GLN A 256 8.46 18.76 27.24
N GLU A 257 8.18 18.43 25.98
CA GLU A 257 6.90 18.70 25.30
C GLU A 257 5.81 17.70 25.70
N CYS A 258 6.19 16.42 25.88
CA CYS A 258 5.30 15.34 26.31
C CYS A 258 4.70 15.51 27.73
N HIS A 259 5.23 16.41 28.55
CA HIS A 259 4.88 16.50 29.99
C HIS A 259 4.51 17.91 30.45
N PRO A 260 3.56 18.07 31.40
CA PRO A 260 3.31 19.34 32.05
C PRO A 260 4.58 19.91 32.70
N PRO A 261 4.87 21.23 32.63
CA PRO A 261 6.15 21.80 33.07
C PRO A 261 6.55 21.49 34.53
N MET A 262 5.58 21.24 35.41
CA MET A 262 5.81 20.84 36.81
C MET A 262 6.38 19.42 36.97
N ALA A 263 6.17 18.53 36.00
CA ALA A 263 6.61 17.14 36.03
C ALA A 263 7.98 16.93 35.37
N VAL A 264 8.34 17.76 34.39
CA VAL A 264 9.59 17.67 33.61
C VAL A 264 10.85 17.50 34.49
N PRO A 265 11.07 18.25 35.59
CA PRO A 265 12.27 18.07 36.42
C PRO A 265 12.38 16.67 37.05
N ALA A 266 11.25 16.05 37.40
CA ALA A 266 11.22 14.72 37.99
C ALA A 266 11.50 13.64 36.95
N VAL A 267 10.92 13.75 35.74
CA VAL A 267 11.14 12.80 34.63
C VAL A 267 12.59 12.88 34.15
N MET A 268 13.12 14.09 33.92
CA MET A 268 14.52 14.27 33.52
C MET A 268 15.50 13.78 34.60
N SER A 269 15.15 13.85 35.89
CA SER A 269 15.98 13.27 36.97
C SER A 269 15.99 11.74 36.96
N ILE A 270 14.96 11.07 36.43
CA ILE A 270 14.96 9.61 36.23
C ILE A 270 15.88 9.28 35.06
N ILE A 271 15.64 9.91 33.90
CA ILE A 271 16.39 9.69 32.66
C ILE A 271 17.88 9.94 32.84
N ASN A 272 18.27 11.06 33.48
CA ASN A 272 19.68 11.34 33.74
C ASN A 272 20.30 10.31 34.70
N SER A 273 19.55 9.79 35.69
CA SER A 273 20.08 8.71 36.56
C SER A 273 20.35 7.39 35.81
N PHE A 274 19.67 7.16 34.67
CA PHE A 274 19.91 6.01 33.79
C PHE A 274 21.08 6.26 32.84
N ARG A 275 21.10 7.44 32.19
CA ARG A 275 22.18 7.93 31.33
C ARG A 275 23.54 7.94 32.06
N GLU A 276 23.54 8.34 33.32
CA GLU A 276 24.73 8.39 34.20
C GLU A 276 25.08 7.05 34.86
N GLY A 277 24.35 5.96 34.58
CA GLY A 277 24.62 4.62 35.16
C GLY A 277 24.33 4.50 36.67
N LYS A 278 23.64 5.47 37.27
CA LYS A 278 23.34 5.49 38.72
C LYS A 278 22.16 4.59 39.10
N LYS A 279 21.30 4.26 38.14
CA LYS A 279 20.15 3.35 38.27
C LYS A 279 19.87 2.66 36.93
N ASP A 280 19.21 1.51 37.00
CA ASP A 280 18.64 0.83 35.83
C ASP A 280 17.12 0.65 35.91
N VAL A 281 16.51 0.94 37.06
CA VAL A 281 15.05 0.91 37.26
C VAL A 281 14.57 2.00 38.22
N VAL A 282 13.40 2.57 37.96
CA VAL A 282 12.62 3.40 38.91
C VAL A 282 11.17 2.96 38.87
N THR A 283 10.65 2.49 40.01
CA THR A 283 9.26 2.02 40.15
C THR A 283 8.38 3.09 40.80
N ARG A 284 7.20 3.32 40.23
CA ARG A 284 6.19 4.28 40.71
C ARG A 284 4.79 3.63 40.68
N PRO A 285 4.33 3.03 41.79
CA PRO A 285 2.92 2.67 41.93
C PRO A 285 2.09 3.94 42.11
N LEU A 286 0.90 3.98 41.49
CA LEU A 286 -0.03 5.11 41.64
C LEU A 286 -1.49 4.67 41.43
N TRP A 287 -2.40 5.61 41.62
CA TRP A 287 -3.82 5.45 41.31
C TRP A 287 -4.14 6.24 40.05
N MET A 288 -4.63 5.56 39.02
CA MET A 288 -4.98 6.16 37.72
C MET A 288 -6.26 5.49 37.20
N ASN A 289 -7.06 6.20 36.40
CA ASN A 289 -8.25 5.65 35.74
C ASN A 289 -9.17 4.82 36.65
N GLY A 290 -9.29 5.25 37.92
CA GLY A 290 -10.14 4.64 38.95
C GLY A 290 -9.59 3.38 39.64
N HIS A 291 -8.32 3.00 39.45
CA HIS A 291 -7.77 1.75 39.96
C HIS A 291 -6.25 1.81 40.25
N ARG A 292 -5.66 0.70 40.73
CA ARG A 292 -4.23 0.57 41.06
C ARG A 292 -3.40 0.26 39.81
N SER A 293 -2.52 1.18 39.43
CA SER A 293 -1.65 1.07 38.25
C SER A 293 -0.17 1.10 38.67
N LEU A 294 0.68 0.43 37.91
CA LEU A 294 2.13 0.39 38.13
C LEU A 294 2.83 1.02 36.92
N ILE A 295 3.72 1.98 37.18
CA ILE A 295 4.66 2.50 36.19
C ILE A 295 6.08 2.09 36.61
N GLN A 296 6.86 1.53 35.68
CA GLN A 296 8.27 1.20 35.88
C GLN A 296 9.10 1.77 34.72
N TYR A 297 10.05 2.64 35.06
CA TYR A 297 11.04 3.15 34.12
C TYR A 297 12.26 2.22 34.15
N TYR A 298 12.79 1.88 32.98
CA TYR A 298 13.98 1.04 32.81
C TYR A 298 15.04 1.72 31.93
N ALA A 299 16.31 1.56 32.28
CA ALA A 299 17.43 1.92 31.41
C ALA A 299 17.58 0.88 30.30
N LEU A 300 17.31 1.26 29.04
CA LEU A 300 17.60 0.41 27.89
C LEU A 300 19.10 0.54 27.56
N ARG A 301 19.81 -0.59 27.51
CA ARG A 301 21.26 -0.65 27.25
C ARG A 301 21.60 -1.65 26.16
N ASP A 302 22.74 -1.45 25.50
CA ASP A 302 23.35 -2.46 24.63
C ASP A 302 24.09 -3.54 25.45
N ILE A 303 24.65 -4.54 24.76
CA ILE A 303 25.43 -5.63 25.38
C ILE A 303 26.74 -5.18 26.05
N ASN A 304 27.15 -3.92 25.85
CA ASN A 304 28.34 -3.30 26.44
C ASN A 304 28.00 -2.32 27.58
N GLY A 305 26.70 -2.11 27.88
CA GLY A 305 26.21 -1.19 28.89
C GLY A 305 25.91 0.24 28.42
N HIS A 306 26.12 0.57 27.15
CA HIS A 306 25.82 1.89 26.59
C HIS A 306 24.33 2.19 26.68
N TYR A 307 23.97 3.39 27.14
CA TYR A 307 22.58 3.83 27.26
C TYR A 307 21.96 4.10 25.87
N LEU A 308 20.91 3.36 25.53
CA LEU A 308 20.15 3.47 24.29
C LEU A 308 18.85 4.26 24.44
N GLY A 309 18.34 4.40 25.66
CA GLY A 309 17.08 5.10 25.93
C GLY A 309 16.45 4.71 27.27
N THR A 310 15.27 5.25 27.55
CA THR A 310 14.43 4.88 28.68
C THR A 310 13.17 4.19 28.17
N ILE A 311 12.84 3.02 28.72
CA ILE A 311 11.52 2.41 28.56
C ILE A 311 10.66 2.82 29.75
N GLU A 312 9.45 3.35 29.50
CA GLU A 312 8.36 3.39 30.48
C GLU A 312 7.45 2.17 30.25
N PHE A 313 7.23 1.39 31.30
CA PHE A 313 6.33 0.24 31.35
C PHE A 313 5.14 0.57 32.24
N THR A 314 3.92 0.51 31.71
CA THR A 314 2.72 1.05 32.39
C THR A 314 1.55 0.07 32.33
N GLY A 315 0.76 -0.06 33.41
CA GLY A 315 -0.54 -0.74 33.34
C GLY A 315 -1.18 -1.10 34.68
N SER A 316 -2.42 -1.57 34.60
CA SER A 316 -3.22 -2.05 35.73
C SER A 316 -2.60 -3.28 36.42
N VAL A 317 -2.51 -3.27 37.75
CA VAL A 317 -2.12 -4.45 38.55
C VAL A 317 -3.31 -5.25 39.10
N GLU A 318 -4.54 -4.79 38.86
CA GLU A 318 -5.76 -5.37 39.44
C GLU A 318 -5.95 -6.85 39.11
N TYR A 319 -5.56 -7.31 37.91
CA TYR A 319 -5.61 -8.74 37.55
C TYR A 319 -4.69 -9.61 38.42
N ILE A 320 -3.46 -9.15 38.68
CA ILE A 320 -2.47 -9.87 39.49
C ILE A 320 -2.89 -9.87 40.95
N LEU A 321 -3.39 -8.73 41.45
CA LEU A 321 -3.90 -8.61 42.81
C LEU A 321 -5.15 -9.48 43.01
N ASN A 322 -6.07 -9.53 42.05
CA ASN A 322 -7.25 -10.40 42.10
C ASN A 322 -6.88 -11.89 42.13
N LEU A 323 -5.89 -12.33 41.34
CA LEU A 323 -5.36 -13.70 41.43
C LEU A 323 -4.76 -14.01 42.81
N PHE A 324 -4.08 -13.03 43.43
CA PHE A 324 -3.46 -13.19 44.74
C PHE A 324 -4.51 -13.25 45.87
N GLU A 325 -5.46 -12.31 45.85
CA GLU A 325 -6.60 -12.24 46.77
C GLU A 325 -7.48 -13.52 46.68
N ASN A 326 -7.57 -14.15 45.50
CA ASN A 326 -8.24 -15.44 45.30
C ASN A 326 -7.34 -16.69 45.46
N GLY A 327 -6.11 -16.54 45.96
CA GLY A 327 -5.25 -17.66 46.37
C GLY A 327 -4.65 -18.49 45.24
N ALA A 328 -4.47 -17.94 44.03
CA ALA A 328 -3.99 -18.66 42.85
C ALA A 328 -2.61 -19.35 43.02
N TRP A 329 -1.79 -18.88 43.97
CA TRP A 329 -0.47 -19.43 44.30
C TRP A 329 -0.48 -20.54 45.37
N GLY A 330 -1.65 -20.97 45.86
CA GLY A 330 -1.77 -21.97 46.94
C GLY A 330 -1.43 -23.43 46.58
N LYS A 331 -0.72 -23.69 45.47
CA LYS A 331 -0.32 -25.03 45.00
C LYS A 331 0.99 -24.97 44.20
N ASP A 332 1.93 -25.86 44.50
CA ASP A 332 3.11 -26.05 43.67
C ASP A 332 2.74 -26.57 42.28
N ALA A 333 3.28 -25.91 41.25
CA ALA A 333 2.91 -26.14 39.86
C ALA A 333 3.95 -27.00 39.13
N THR A 334 3.86 -28.33 39.27
CA THR A 334 4.63 -29.29 38.45
C THR A 334 4.11 -29.30 37.00
N THR A 335 4.31 -28.19 36.28
CA THR A 335 3.98 -28.10 34.85
C THR A 335 5.00 -28.90 34.04
N GLY A 336 4.53 -29.80 33.18
CA GLY A 336 5.38 -30.74 32.42
C GLY A 336 6.21 -30.12 31.29
N ALA A 337 6.51 -28.82 31.35
CA ALA A 337 7.20 -28.07 30.31
C ALA A 337 8.74 -28.23 30.37
N SER A 338 9.31 -28.50 31.55
CA SER A 338 10.76 -28.56 31.76
C SER A 338 11.31 -29.99 31.59
N LYS A 339 11.89 -30.28 30.42
CA LYS A 339 12.71 -31.50 30.21
C LYS A 339 14.13 -31.37 30.80
N ASN A 340 14.25 -31.09 32.08
CA ASN A 340 15.52 -31.19 32.83
C ASN A 340 15.65 -32.58 33.47
N THR A 341 15.77 -33.61 32.64
CA THR A 341 16.06 -34.98 33.09
C THR A 341 17.57 -35.16 33.30
N ASN A 342 18.10 -34.68 34.42
CA ASN A 342 19.44 -35.02 34.91
C ASN A 342 19.33 -35.86 36.19
N ASN A 343 20.10 -36.94 36.26
CA ASN A 343 19.96 -37.95 37.31
C ASN A 343 20.54 -37.52 38.66
N ALA A 344 19.73 -37.63 39.72
CA ALA A 344 20.17 -37.97 41.07
C ALA A 344 19.04 -38.76 41.78
N PRO A 345 19.32 -39.81 42.56
CA PRO A 345 18.30 -40.56 43.29
C PRO A 345 17.84 -39.79 44.55
N ALA A 346 16.65 -40.12 45.04
CA ALA A 346 16.03 -39.45 46.17
C ALA A 346 16.67 -39.79 47.53
N THR A 347 16.79 -38.77 48.38
CA THR A 347 16.81 -38.88 49.85
C THR A 347 16.00 -37.72 50.43
N GLU A 348 14.93 -38.04 51.15
CA GLU A 348 14.16 -37.10 51.95
C GLU A 348 14.91 -36.78 53.25
N THR A 349 14.91 -35.52 53.69
CA THR A 349 14.97 -35.14 55.12
C THR A 349 14.42 -33.72 55.29
N GLU A 350 13.94 -33.41 56.49
CA GLU A 350 13.15 -32.22 56.84
C GLU A 350 14.01 -31.13 57.52
N GLU A 351 13.38 -29.97 57.82
CA GLU A 351 13.79 -28.98 58.84
C GLU A 351 15.10 -28.17 58.60
N ASP A 352 15.27 -26.92 59.06
CA ASP A 352 14.34 -25.88 59.56
C ASP A 352 15.10 -24.51 59.57
N THR A 353 14.42 -23.44 59.97
CA THR A 353 14.92 -22.12 60.44
C THR A 353 15.25 -21.06 59.38
N ALA A 354 15.02 -19.81 59.78
CA ALA A 354 15.32 -18.59 59.04
C ALA A 354 16.53 -17.86 59.64
N VAL A 355 17.00 -16.77 59.01
CA VAL A 355 17.29 -15.48 59.67
C VAL A 355 17.56 -14.38 58.63
N ASP A 356 17.31 -13.13 59.04
CA ASP A 356 17.53 -11.87 58.32
C ASP A 356 19.02 -11.46 58.23
N ALA A 357 19.36 -10.49 57.37
CA ALA A 357 20.31 -9.38 57.60
C ALA A 357 21.05 -8.89 56.35
N SER A 358 20.86 -7.58 56.08
CA SER A 358 21.60 -6.72 55.17
C SER A 358 23.11 -6.57 55.48
N THR A 359 23.93 -6.40 54.43
CA THR A 359 25.02 -5.38 54.30
C THR A 359 25.42 -5.29 52.81
N GLY A 360 26.03 -4.23 52.24
CA GLY A 360 27.06 -3.30 52.75
C GLY A 360 28.41 -3.70 52.11
N ALA A 361 28.79 -3.29 50.91
CA ALA A 361 29.14 -1.94 50.41
C ALA A 361 30.63 -1.57 50.60
N SER A 362 31.24 -1.11 49.48
CA SER A 362 32.41 -0.21 49.37
C SER A 362 33.86 -0.76 49.29
N GLU A 363 34.68 0.09 48.67
CA GLU A 363 36.16 0.24 48.70
C GLU A 363 37.07 -0.66 47.84
N SER A 364 38.26 -0.20 47.40
CA SER A 364 38.70 1.06 46.72
C SER A 364 40.22 0.97 46.36
N THR A 365 40.81 2.05 45.81
CA THR A 365 42.27 2.33 45.61
C THR A 365 43.04 1.48 44.58
N SER A 366 44.09 1.99 43.90
CA SER A 366 44.47 3.38 43.54
C SER A 366 45.60 3.39 42.49
N GLU A 367 45.88 4.60 41.97
CA GLU A 367 47.03 5.12 41.19
C GLU A 367 48.45 4.49 41.39
N GLU A 368 49.50 4.74 40.58
CA GLU A 368 49.80 5.92 39.72
C GLU A 368 50.81 5.65 38.56
N GLU A 369 51.03 6.72 37.77
CA GLU A 369 52.01 7.06 36.70
C GLU A 369 53.46 6.47 36.67
N THR A 370 54.33 6.69 35.65
CA THR A 370 54.31 7.51 34.40
C THR A 370 54.91 6.69 33.20
N THR A 371 55.65 7.14 32.14
CA THR A 371 56.33 8.39 31.70
C THR A 371 56.40 8.54 30.15
N THR A 372 57.08 9.58 29.67
CA THR A 372 57.09 10.21 28.32
C THR A 372 58.30 9.92 27.40
N ASN A 373 58.14 10.13 26.08
CA ASN A 373 58.94 11.01 25.18
C ASN A 373 58.28 11.07 23.76
N ASN A 374 58.01 12.21 23.09
CA ASN A 374 58.87 13.30 22.54
C ASN A 374 59.76 12.86 21.34
N THR A 375 59.94 13.56 20.20
CA THR A 375 59.45 14.82 19.53
C THR A 375 59.93 14.77 18.03
N ALA A 376 59.69 15.63 17.02
CA ALA A 376 58.95 16.88 16.66
C ALA A 376 58.91 16.96 15.08
N ALA A 377 57.91 17.48 14.34
CA ALA A 377 57.43 18.88 14.04
C ALA A 377 58.22 19.70 12.96
N VAL A 378 57.51 20.61 12.25
CA VAL A 378 57.93 21.78 11.39
C VAL A 378 57.73 21.72 9.84
N ASP A 379 56.81 22.58 9.33
CA ASP A 379 56.76 23.47 8.11
C ASP A 379 57.21 23.01 6.68
N THR A 380 56.79 23.58 5.53
CA THR A 380 55.94 24.76 5.16
C THR A 380 55.29 24.61 3.74
N ASP A 381 54.50 25.61 3.31
CA ASP A 381 53.93 25.87 1.96
C ASP A 381 54.92 25.70 0.77
N ASN A 382 54.55 25.64 -0.53
CA ASN A 382 53.66 26.57 -1.26
C ASN A 382 53.38 26.20 -2.75
N VAL A 383 52.17 26.49 -3.26
CA VAL A 383 51.78 26.99 -4.62
C VAL A 383 52.13 26.27 -5.97
N SER A 384 51.18 26.44 -6.91
CA SER A 384 51.24 26.48 -8.41
C SER A 384 50.73 25.30 -9.27
N GLU A 385 50.02 25.70 -10.33
CA GLU A 385 49.56 24.94 -11.52
C GLU A 385 50.78 24.63 -12.44
N ASP A 386 50.75 23.84 -13.54
CA ASP A 386 49.81 23.95 -14.67
C ASP A 386 49.99 22.84 -15.75
N THR A 387 48.99 22.73 -16.65
CA THR A 387 48.95 22.18 -18.05
C THR A 387 49.43 20.77 -18.52
N ASP A 388 48.52 20.18 -19.33
CA ASP A 388 48.66 19.46 -20.62
C ASP A 388 49.27 18.04 -20.75
N ALA A 389 48.51 17.17 -21.44
CA ALA A 389 48.97 16.01 -22.21
C ALA A 389 47.89 15.55 -23.23
N THR A 390 47.61 16.31 -24.29
CA THR A 390 46.78 15.81 -25.42
C THR A 390 47.57 14.94 -26.42
N THR A 391 46.90 14.00 -27.12
CA THR A 391 47.11 13.60 -28.54
C THR A 391 46.32 12.32 -28.89
N GLY A 392 46.01 12.10 -30.19
CA GLY A 392 45.61 10.77 -30.69
C GLY A 392 44.33 10.67 -31.54
N ALA A 393 44.25 11.40 -32.65
CA ALA A 393 43.20 11.21 -33.68
C ALA A 393 43.75 10.44 -34.90
N SER A 394 42.88 9.78 -35.67
CA SER A 394 43.20 9.19 -36.98
C SER A 394 41.92 9.07 -37.83
N GLU A 395 41.99 9.48 -39.10
CA GLU A 395 40.87 9.52 -40.05
C GLU A 395 41.01 8.47 -41.17
N THR A 396 40.17 8.63 -42.21
CA THR A 396 40.07 7.93 -43.51
C THR A 396 39.19 6.68 -43.55
N GLY A 397 38.29 6.52 -44.54
CA GLY A 397 37.97 7.43 -45.65
C GLY A 397 36.62 7.11 -46.32
N SER A 398 36.19 7.96 -47.25
CA SER A 398 34.89 7.90 -47.94
C SER A 398 34.94 7.23 -49.31
N VAL A 399 33.77 6.84 -49.83
CA VAL A 399 33.37 6.96 -51.24
C VAL A 399 31.84 6.93 -51.34
N ASP A 400 31.28 7.82 -52.15
CA ASP A 400 29.85 7.91 -52.46
C ASP A 400 29.46 7.10 -53.70
N ALA A 401 28.17 6.78 -53.84
CA ALA A 401 27.53 6.46 -55.11
C ALA A 401 26.03 6.77 -55.07
N GLU A 402 25.49 7.23 -56.19
CA GLU A 402 24.07 7.50 -56.47
C GLU A 402 23.33 6.14 -56.72
N ASP A 403 22.01 6.02 -56.94
CA ASP A 403 21.05 6.99 -57.45
C ASP A 403 19.57 6.57 -57.15
N ASP A 404 18.68 7.47 -57.55
CA ASP A 404 17.36 7.24 -58.16
C ASP A 404 16.08 7.32 -57.31
N THR A 405 15.07 7.86 -58.00
CA THR A 405 13.90 8.58 -57.50
C THR A 405 12.62 7.77 -57.63
N ALA A 406 11.58 8.15 -56.87
CA ALA A 406 10.20 7.78 -57.17
C ALA A 406 9.21 8.85 -56.63
N ASP A 407 8.65 9.66 -57.53
CA ASP A 407 7.49 10.52 -57.25
C ASP A 407 6.19 9.69 -57.32
N ALA A 408 5.19 10.07 -56.52
CA ALA A 408 3.85 9.51 -56.52
C ALA A 408 2.75 10.56 -56.28
N SER A 409 2.96 11.80 -56.77
CA SER A 409 1.91 12.82 -56.78
C SER A 409 0.83 12.49 -57.82
N THR A 410 -0.40 12.17 -57.36
CA THR A 410 -1.58 12.07 -58.22
C THR A 410 -2.80 12.70 -57.56
N GLY A 411 -3.33 13.76 -58.18
CA GLY A 411 -4.63 14.33 -57.85
C GLY A 411 -5.61 14.09 -58.99
N ALA A 412 -6.88 13.88 -58.67
CA ALA A 412 -7.97 13.89 -59.65
C ALA A 412 -9.26 14.38 -58.98
N SER A 413 -9.75 15.54 -59.43
CA SER A 413 -11.08 16.06 -59.13
C SER A 413 -11.78 16.33 -60.45
N GLU A 414 -12.98 15.78 -60.66
CA GLU A 414 -13.91 16.30 -61.68
C GLU A 414 -15.37 15.89 -61.38
N ASN A 415 -16.29 16.36 -62.22
CA ASN A 415 -17.65 16.74 -61.82
C ASN A 415 -18.78 15.73 -62.17
N GLU A 416 -19.91 15.93 -61.48
CA GLU A 416 -21.30 15.83 -61.97
C GLU A 416 -21.69 14.65 -62.91
N ASN A 417 -22.35 13.63 -62.34
CA ASN A 417 -23.82 13.44 -62.44
C ASN A 417 -24.31 12.34 -61.47
#